data_AF-A0A5K4E9H8-F1
#
_entry.id   AF-A0A5K4E9H8-F1
#
_cell.length_a   1.000
_cell.length_b   1.000
_cell.length_c   1.000
_cell.angle_alpha   90.00
_cell.angle_beta   90.00
_cell.angle_gamma   90.00
#
_symmetry.space_group_name_H-M   'P 1'
#
loop_
_entity.id
_entity.type
_entity.pdbx_description
1 polymer ?
#
loop_
_entity_poly.entity_id
_entity_poly.type
_entity_poly.pdbx_seq_one_letter_code
_entity_poly.pdbx_strand_id
1 'polypeptide(L)'
;MVINISSENGVVKNGSLFGSYDKENNKPLLTKADNTKFALLGQMFMCEGKPGPVRSLKVIELNVSGRIRDGKFDAMIREALHVKYGHLNNAVGLGGVIVQEQGKSLYHVLPEFSQEPLDSGEKLRNWIKMFEMESPVISVGIAVSHDPHHLGLRLEHFHCFNQDQTNCGHCHFDTHGPTVSYRGYFSIAEHLLRIDQPSK
;
A
#
# COMPACT_ATOMS: atom_id res chain seq x y z
N MET A 1 8.01 3.99 -2.44
CA MET A 1 7.68 5.32 -1.88
C MET A 1 6.34 5.24 -1.17
N VAL A 2 6.31 5.44 0.15
CA VAL A 2 5.07 5.68 0.89
C VAL A 2 4.66 7.12 0.59
N ILE A 3 3.59 7.32 -0.18
CA ILE A 3 3.15 8.66 -0.58
C ILE A 3 2.26 9.25 0.51
N ASN A 4 2.61 10.44 0.97
CA ASN A 4 1.83 11.23 1.92
C ASN A 4 2.04 12.71 1.58
N ILE A 5 1.12 13.27 0.79
CA ILE A 5 1.19 14.64 0.30
C ILE A 5 -0.15 15.30 0.58
N SER A 6 -0.11 16.52 1.08
CA SER A 6 -1.27 17.41 1.17
C SER A 6 -0.94 18.75 0.54
N SER A 7 -1.96 19.45 0.05
CA SER A 7 -1.84 20.79 -0.49
C SER A 7 -3.02 21.63 -0.02
N GLU A 8 -2.72 22.80 0.53
CA GLU A 8 -3.72 23.76 0.97
C GLU A 8 -3.32 25.15 0.47
N ASN A 9 -4.20 25.81 -0.28
CA ASN A 9 -3.94 27.13 -0.87
C ASN A 9 -2.63 27.19 -1.69
N GLY A 10 -2.30 26.10 -2.39
CA GLY A 10 -1.07 25.97 -3.18
C GLY A 10 0.20 25.64 -2.36
N VAL A 11 0.11 25.59 -1.03
CA VAL A 11 1.21 25.18 -0.15
C VAL A 11 1.22 23.67 -0.03
N VAL A 12 2.27 23.04 -0.55
CA VAL A 12 2.46 21.59 -0.48
C VAL A 12 3.18 21.20 0.81
N LYS A 13 2.61 20.24 1.55
CA LYS A 13 3.28 19.55 2.65
C LYS A 13 3.54 18.10 2.22
N ASN A 14 4.78 17.68 2.33
CA ASN A 14 5.21 16.35 1.92
C ASN A 14 5.76 15.56 3.11
N GLY A 15 5.02 14.54 3.53
CA GLY A 15 5.42 13.56 4.54
C GLY A 15 5.81 12.20 3.93
N SER A 16 6.09 12.16 2.62
CA SER A 16 6.37 10.90 1.92
C SER A 16 7.73 10.32 2.32
N LEU A 17 7.82 8.99 2.29
CA LEU A 17 8.99 8.22 2.71
C LEU A 17 9.48 7.32 1.56
N PHE A 18 10.80 7.24 1.40
CA PHE A 18 11.45 6.36 0.43
C PHE A 18 12.21 5.25 1.16
N GLY A 19 11.89 4.01 0.81
CA GLY A 19 12.64 2.85 1.23
C GLY A 19 13.65 2.48 0.15
N SER A 20 14.91 2.31 0.52
CA SER A 20 15.97 1.84 -0.35
C SER A 20 16.80 0.75 0.34
N TYR A 21 17.67 0.09 -0.41
CA TYR A 21 18.53 -0.97 0.09
C TYR A 21 19.99 -0.49 0.17
N ASP A 22 20.57 -0.59 1.36
CA ASP A 22 22.01 -0.46 1.57
C ASP A 22 22.68 -1.82 1.32
N LYS A 23 23.35 -1.92 0.17
CA LYS A 23 24.03 -3.14 -0.26
C LYS A 23 25.26 -3.46 0.60
N GLU A 24 25.96 -2.45 1.12
CA GLU A 24 27.20 -2.65 1.89
C GLU A 24 26.89 -3.27 3.25
N ASN A 25 25.82 -2.80 3.89
CA ASN A 25 25.42 -3.25 5.23
C ASN A 25 24.26 -4.26 5.23
N ASN A 26 23.76 -4.63 4.04
CA ASN A 26 22.60 -5.50 3.86
C ASN A 26 21.39 -5.10 4.71
N LYS A 27 21.03 -3.81 4.69
CA LYS A 27 19.95 -3.24 5.52
C LYS A 27 19.02 -2.34 4.73
N PRO A 28 17.75 -2.17 5.16
CA PRO A 28 16.88 -1.15 4.61
C PRO A 28 17.37 0.24 5.05
N LEU A 29 17.16 1.23 4.19
CA LEU A 29 17.32 2.64 4.50
C LEU A 29 16.00 3.36 4.27
N LEU A 30 15.79 4.41 5.06
CA LEU A 30 14.67 5.32 4.89
C LEU A 30 15.18 6.73 4.62
N THR A 31 14.62 7.36 3.59
CA THR A 31 14.86 8.78 3.26
C THR A 31 13.54 9.52 3.21
N LYS A 32 13.48 10.71 3.82
CA LYS A 32 12.31 11.59 3.72
C LYS A 32 12.32 12.30 2.38
N ALA A 33 11.15 12.42 1.76
CA ALA A 33 11.02 13.13 0.50
C ALA A 33 11.24 14.63 0.65
N ASP A 34 12.09 15.21 -0.20
CA ASP A 34 12.32 16.66 -0.30
C ASP A 34 11.49 17.31 -1.42
N ASN A 35 10.88 16.49 -2.29
CA ASN A 35 10.07 16.92 -3.43
C ASN A 35 8.95 15.90 -3.74
N THR A 36 8.04 16.26 -4.65
CA THR A 36 6.85 15.44 -4.99
C THR A 36 7.06 14.45 -6.14
N LYS A 37 8.30 14.26 -6.61
CA LYS A 37 8.60 13.37 -7.74
C LYS A 37 8.52 11.92 -7.29
N PHE A 38 8.02 11.08 -8.19
CA PHE A 38 8.06 9.63 -8.12
C PHE A 38 8.28 9.09 -9.54
N ALA A 39 8.62 7.81 -9.68
CA ALA A 39 8.96 7.20 -10.96
C ALA A 39 8.29 5.84 -11.14
N LEU A 40 8.19 5.41 -12.41
CA LEU A 40 7.67 4.13 -12.90
C LEU A 40 6.17 3.91 -12.69
N LEU A 41 5.70 3.90 -11.45
CA LEU A 41 4.29 3.68 -11.14
C LEU A 41 3.89 4.33 -9.82
N GLY A 42 2.64 4.79 -9.77
CA GLY A 42 2.00 5.32 -8.57
C GLY A 42 0.56 4.85 -8.50
N GLN A 43 0.15 4.35 -7.34
CA GLN A 43 -1.25 4.06 -7.05
C GLN A 43 -1.62 4.82 -5.80
N MET A 44 -2.55 5.75 -5.94
CA MET A 44 -2.82 6.76 -4.94
C MET A 44 -4.31 6.83 -4.66
N PHE A 45 -4.64 7.00 -3.39
CA PHE A 45 -5.95 7.44 -2.96
C PHE A 45 -5.90 8.94 -2.70
N MET A 46 -6.82 9.70 -3.28
CA MET A 46 -6.89 11.15 -3.14
C MET A 46 -8.22 11.53 -2.49
N CYS A 47 -8.17 12.48 -1.55
CA CYS A 47 -9.35 13.00 -0.88
C CYS A 47 -9.09 14.44 -0.42
N GLU A 48 -10.15 15.14 0.01
CA GLU A 48 -10.03 16.52 0.51
C GLU A 48 -9.30 16.63 1.86
N GLY A 49 -8.96 15.51 2.51
CA GLY A 49 -8.29 15.50 3.82
C GLY A 49 -9.11 16.12 4.96
N LYS A 50 -10.41 16.35 4.76
CA LYS A 50 -11.27 16.98 5.75
C LYS A 50 -11.60 16.00 6.88
N PRO A 51 -11.49 16.44 8.15
CA PRO A 51 -12.11 15.72 9.25
C PRO A 51 -13.64 15.83 9.11
N GLY A 52 -14.38 14.79 9.46
CA GLY A 52 -15.83 14.84 9.45
C GLY A 52 -16.43 13.98 10.56
N PRO A 53 -17.58 14.38 11.15
CA PRO A 53 -18.41 13.45 11.89
C PRO A 53 -18.79 12.29 10.95
N VAL A 54 -18.75 11.06 11.45
CA VAL A 54 -19.10 9.80 10.72
C VAL A 54 -20.42 9.88 9.93
N ARG A 55 -21.29 10.85 10.26
CA ARG A 55 -22.60 11.06 9.64
C ARG A 55 -22.58 11.74 8.27
N SER A 56 -21.56 12.54 7.92
CA SER A 56 -21.48 13.23 6.62
C SER A 56 -20.28 12.81 5.76
N LEU A 57 -19.20 12.29 6.37
CA LEU A 57 -18.11 11.59 5.69
C LEU A 57 -18.02 10.19 6.29
N LYS A 58 -18.48 9.17 5.55
CA LYS A 58 -18.49 7.78 6.01
C LYS A 58 -17.13 7.14 5.74
N VAL A 59 -16.30 7.07 6.78
CA VAL A 59 -15.15 6.17 6.80
C VAL A 59 -15.60 4.78 7.28
N ILE A 60 -15.05 3.74 6.66
CA ILE A 60 -15.22 2.35 7.09
C ILE A 60 -14.06 2.05 8.04
N GLU A 61 -14.39 1.79 9.30
CA GLU A 61 -13.44 1.23 10.27
C GLU A 61 -13.52 -0.30 10.23
N LEU A 62 -12.38 -0.95 10.06
CA LEU A 62 -12.21 -2.38 10.23
C LEU A 62 -11.34 -2.61 11.47
N ASN A 63 -11.84 -3.34 12.46
CA ASN A 63 -11.07 -3.77 13.63
C ASN A 63 -11.10 -5.29 13.68
N VAL A 64 -9.97 -5.93 13.38
CA VAL A 64 -9.88 -7.37 13.21
C VAL A 64 -8.64 -7.94 13.88
N SER A 65 -8.76 -9.14 14.44
CA SER A 65 -7.66 -9.92 15.01
C SER A 65 -7.94 -11.41 14.85
N GLY A 66 -6.96 -12.26 15.16
CA GLY A 66 -7.18 -13.71 15.13
C GLY A 66 -7.23 -14.25 13.70
N ARG A 67 -6.17 -14.04 12.91
CA ARG A 67 -6.11 -14.56 11.53
C ARG A 67 -6.24 -16.09 11.54
N ILE A 68 -7.28 -16.60 10.87
CA ILE A 68 -7.61 -18.04 10.78
C ILE A 68 -7.20 -18.70 9.46
N ARG A 69 -6.72 -17.93 8.48
CA ARG A 69 -6.31 -18.43 7.17
C ARG A 69 -5.08 -17.68 6.66
N ASP A 70 -4.31 -18.35 5.81
CA ASP A 70 -3.19 -17.73 5.11
C ASP A 70 -3.63 -16.62 4.16
N GLY A 71 -2.70 -15.72 3.84
CA GLY A 71 -2.93 -14.57 2.97
C GLY A 71 -2.64 -13.23 3.66
N LYS A 72 -2.59 -12.18 2.84
CA LYS A 72 -2.30 -10.81 3.25
C LYS A 72 -3.59 -10.05 3.56
N PHE A 73 -3.59 -9.19 4.58
CA PHE A 73 -4.81 -8.51 5.01
C PHE A 73 -5.42 -7.61 3.91
N ASP A 74 -4.58 -6.87 3.20
CA ASP A 74 -4.98 -6.07 2.03
C ASP A 74 -5.56 -6.93 0.90
N ALA A 75 -4.98 -8.11 0.67
CA ALA A 75 -5.51 -9.08 -0.28
C ALA A 75 -6.88 -9.62 0.11
N MET A 76 -7.10 -9.88 1.41
CA MET A 76 -8.41 -10.32 1.89
C MET A 76 -9.48 -9.24 1.72
N ILE A 77 -9.12 -7.95 1.88
CA ILE A 77 -10.01 -6.83 1.59
C ILE A 77 -10.38 -6.81 0.10
N ARG A 78 -9.39 -6.91 -0.80
CA ARG A 78 -9.63 -6.97 -2.25
C ARG A 78 -10.50 -8.17 -2.63
N GLU A 79 -10.24 -9.34 -2.07
CA GLU A 79 -11.04 -10.56 -2.32
C GLU A 79 -12.49 -10.37 -1.91
N ALA A 80 -12.75 -9.80 -0.72
CA ALA A 80 -14.11 -9.53 -0.26
C ALA A 80 -14.84 -8.58 -1.21
N LEU A 81 -14.16 -7.53 -1.70
CA LEU A 81 -14.70 -6.63 -2.71
C LEU A 81 -14.98 -7.36 -4.04
N HIS A 82 -14.08 -8.22 -4.48
CA HIS A 82 -14.24 -8.98 -5.73
C HIS A 82 -15.44 -9.93 -5.65
N VAL A 83 -15.57 -10.69 -4.56
CA VAL A 83 -16.71 -11.61 -4.36
C VAL A 83 -18.04 -10.85 -4.44
N LYS A 84 -18.10 -9.64 -3.88
CA LYS A 84 -19.34 -8.87 -3.85
C LYS A 84 -19.61 -8.08 -5.14
N TYR A 85 -18.58 -7.52 -5.79
CA TYR A 85 -18.73 -6.52 -6.85
C TYR A 85 -17.99 -6.86 -8.14
N GLY A 86 -17.30 -8.00 -8.23
CA GLY A 86 -16.48 -8.40 -9.39
C GLY A 86 -17.28 -8.70 -10.66
N HIS A 87 -18.60 -8.85 -10.54
CA HIS A 87 -19.52 -9.08 -11.66
C HIS A 87 -20.09 -7.78 -12.26
N LEU A 88 -19.82 -6.62 -11.65
CA LEU A 88 -20.30 -5.33 -12.13
C LEU A 88 -19.40 -4.81 -13.24
N ASN A 89 -19.95 -3.96 -14.11
CA ASN A 89 -19.15 -3.28 -15.14
C ASN A 89 -18.18 -2.24 -14.53
N ASN A 90 -18.62 -1.58 -13.45
CA ASN A 90 -17.82 -0.60 -12.73
C ASN A 90 -17.19 -1.26 -11.51
N ALA A 91 -15.89 -1.03 -11.32
CA ALA A 91 -15.19 -1.50 -10.14
C ALA A 91 -15.53 -0.66 -8.90
N VAL A 92 -15.45 -1.32 -7.74
CA VAL A 92 -15.50 -0.66 -6.44
C VAL A 92 -14.07 -0.56 -5.95
N GLY A 93 -13.57 0.67 -5.85
CA GLY A 93 -12.27 0.99 -5.30
C GLY A 93 -12.39 1.61 -3.91
N LEU A 94 -11.44 1.30 -3.05
CA LEU A 94 -11.23 1.98 -1.78
C LEU A 94 -9.77 2.32 -1.59
N GLY A 95 -9.52 3.29 -0.71
CA GLY A 95 -8.18 3.59 -0.24
C GLY A 95 -8.21 4.12 1.18
N GLY A 96 -7.04 4.11 1.81
CA GLY A 96 -6.94 4.50 3.21
C GLY A 96 -5.70 3.96 3.89
N VAL A 97 -5.84 3.74 5.20
CA VAL A 97 -4.75 3.39 6.11
C VAL A 97 -5.06 2.09 6.83
N ILE A 98 -4.06 1.22 6.96
CA ILE A 98 -4.08 0.03 7.79
C ILE A 98 -3.00 0.21 8.86
N VAL A 99 -3.36 0.03 10.12
CA VAL A 99 -2.43 -0.05 11.24
C VAL A 99 -2.40 -1.50 11.71
N GLN A 100 -1.27 -2.18 11.52
CA GLN A 100 -1.02 -3.44 12.21
C GLN A 100 -0.61 -3.10 13.63
N GLU A 101 -1.50 -3.36 14.59
CA GLU A 101 -1.31 -2.97 16.00
C GLU A 101 -0.48 -4.00 16.77
N GLN A 102 -0.50 -5.27 16.37
CA GLN A 102 0.24 -6.36 17.01
C GLN A 102 0.90 -7.29 15.98
N GLY A 103 2.03 -7.89 16.37
CA GLY A 103 2.82 -8.83 15.57
C GLY A 103 3.90 -8.18 14.71
N LYS A 104 4.35 -8.91 13.69
CA LYS A 104 5.42 -8.53 12.76
C LYS A 104 4.91 -8.48 11.33
N SER A 105 5.50 -7.63 10.50
CA SER A 105 5.16 -7.48 9.10
C SER A 105 6.38 -7.69 8.21
N LEU A 106 6.25 -8.55 7.20
CA LEU A 106 7.24 -8.65 6.14
C LEU A 106 7.00 -7.55 5.11
N TYR A 107 8.07 -6.90 4.69
CA TYR A 107 8.04 -5.89 3.65
C TYR A 107 9.27 -6.03 2.75
N HIS A 108 9.24 -5.40 1.58
CA HIS A 108 10.43 -5.31 0.74
C HIS A 108 10.77 -3.89 0.33
N VAL A 109 12.06 -3.70 0.07
CA VAL A 109 12.60 -2.56 -0.66
C VAL A 109 13.22 -3.04 -1.97
N LEU A 110 13.31 -2.14 -2.93
CA LEU A 110 13.95 -2.41 -4.21
C LEU A 110 15.44 -2.02 -4.10
N PRO A 111 16.38 -2.88 -4.56
CA PRO A 111 17.76 -2.47 -4.75
C PRO A 111 17.89 -1.66 -6.06
N GLU A 112 19.13 -1.44 -6.51
CA GLU A 112 19.39 -0.91 -7.85
C GLU A 112 18.71 -1.75 -8.95
N PHE A 113 18.43 -1.10 -10.09
CA PHE A 113 17.81 -1.75 -11.23
C PHE A 113 18.60 -2.98 -11.66
N SER A 114 17.87 -4.06 -11.93
CA SER A 114 18.43 -5.28 -12.48
C SER A 114 19.09 -5.00 -13.83
N GLN A 115 20.28 -5.56 -14.04
CA GLN A 115 20.95 -5.53 -15.35
C GLN A 115 20.34 -6.54 -16.33
N GLU A 116 19.62 -7.52 -15.80
CA GLU A 116 18.96 -8.58 -16.57
C GLU A 116 17.43 -8.48 -16.44
N PRO A 117 16.65 -8.90 -17.46
CA PRO A 117 15.19 -8.95 -17.37
C PRO A 117 14.69 -9.80 -16.20
N LEU A 118 13.75 -9.25 -15.41
CA LEU A 118 13.03 -9.93 -14.34
C LEU A 118 11.76 -10.61 -14.89
N ASP A 119 11.95 -11.58 -15.78
CA ASP A 119 10.91 -12.26 -16.56
C ASP A 119 10.24 -13.45 -15.85
N SER A 120 10.60 -13.71 -14.58
CA SER A 120 10.00 -14.79 -13.79
C SER A 120 9.77 -14.36 -12.34
N GLY A 121 8.80 -14.99 -11.69
CA GLY A 121 8.53 -14.76 -10.28
C GLY A 121 9.72 -15.11 -9.38
N GLU A 122 10.56 -16.06 -9.78
CA GLU A 122 11.79 -16.41 -9.05
C GLU A 122 12.84 -15.31 -9.17
N LYS A 123 13.12 -14.83 -10.39
CA LYS A 123 14.06 -13.72 -10.60
C LYS A 123 13.62 -12.48 -9.82
N LEU A 124 12.32 -12.16 -9.86
CA LEU A 124 11.75 -11.05 -9.09
C LEU A 124 11.96 -11.24 -7.59
N ARG A 125 11.66 -12.42 -7.04
CA ARG A 125 11.84 -12.73 -5.61
C ARG A 125 13.30 -12.63 -5.16
N ASN A 126 14.25 -13.04 -6.00
CA ASN A 126 15.67 -12.98 -5.70
C ASN A 126 16.23 -11.54 -5.77
N TRP A 127 15.65 -10.70 -6.64
CA TRP A 127 16.04 -9.31 -6.80
C TRP A 127 15.57 -8.44 -5.63
N ILE A 128 14.28 -8.51 -5.24
CA ILE A 128 13.75 -7.72 -4.13
C ILE A 128 14.39 -8.09 -2.79
N LYS A 129 14.50 -7.12 -1.87
CA LYS A 129 15.12 -7.34 -0.55
C LYS A 129 14.06 -7.28 0.53
N MET A 130 13.84 -8.43 1.17
CA MET A 130 12.84 -8.65 2.20
C MET A 130 13.40 -8.34 3.59
N PHE A 131 12.60 -7.69 4.41
CA PHE A 131 12.91 -7.34 5.80
C PHE A 131 11.65 -7.46 6.66
N GLU A 132 11.82 -7.47 7.98
CA GLU A 132 10.71 -7.49 8.93
C GLU A 132 10.64 -6.20 9.75
N MET A 133 9.44 -5.84 10.18
CA MET A 133 9.16 -4.71 11.07
C MET A 133 8.27 -5.20 12.21
N GLU A 134 8.60 -4.78 13.43
CA GLU A 134 7.68 -4.92 14.56
C GLU A 134 6.54 -3.92 14.44
N SER A 135 5.36 -4.33 14.89
CA SER A 135 4.23 -3.43 15.11
C SER A 135 4.58 -2.33 16.13
N PRO A 136 3.98 -1.13 16.00
CA PRO A 136 2.97 -0.77 15.01
C PRO A 136 3.54 -0.47 13.62
N VAL A 137 2.92 -1.07 12.60
CA VAL A 137 3.24 -0.85 11.18
C VAL A 137 2.06 -0.16 10.52
N ILE A 138 2.31 0.98 9.88
CA ILE A 138 1.30 1.80 9.20
C ILE A 138 1.46 1.59 7.70
N SER A 139 0.39 1.14 7.06
CA SER A 139 0.32 0.93 5.62
C SER A 139 -0.70 1.86 4.98
N VAL A 140 -0.36 2.45 3.83
CA VAL A 140 -1.26 3.30 3.04
C VAL A 140 -1.34 2.75 1.62
N GLY A 141 -2.53 2.79 1.03
CA GLY A 141 -2.73 2.19 -0.26
C GLY A 141 -4.18 2.12 -0.72
N ILE A 142 -4.38 1.28 -1.74
CA ILE A 142 -5.67 1.08 -2.42
C ILE A 142 -5.96 -0.40 -2.60
N ALA A 143 -7.26 -0.72 -2.67
CA ALA A 143 -7.77 -2.01 -3.14
C ALA A 143 -8.95 -1.79 -4.08
N VAL A 144 -9.05 -2.58 -5.14
CA VAL A 144 -10.08 -2.47 -6.18
C VAL A 144 -10.66 -3.86 -6.47
N SER A 145 -11.99 -3.95 -6.60
CA SER A 145 -12.69 -5.23 -6.76
C SER A 145 -12.29 -6.02 -8.02
N HIS A 146 -12.02 -5.35 -9.13
CA HIS A 146 -11.57 -5.94 -10.40
C HIS A 146 -10.94 -4.86 -11.29
N ASP A 147 -10.37 -5.24 -12.44
CA ASP A 147 -9.87 -4.31 -13.45
C ASP A 147 -11.02 -3.93 -14.41
N PRO A 148 -11.67 -2.77 -14.26
CA PRO A 148 -12.74 -2.37 -15.15
C PRO A 148 -12.13 -2.00 -16.50
N HIS A 149 -12.79 -2.36 -17.60
CA HIS A 149 -12.40 -1.93 -18.95
C HIS A 149 -10.95 -2.27 -19.38
N HIS A 150 -10.30 -3.26 -18.77
CA HIS A 150 -8.93 -3.70 -19.11
C HIS A 150 -7.88 -2.58 -19.03
N LEU A 151 -7.95 -1.76 -17.99
CA LEU A 151 -7.03 -0.63 -17.76
C LEU A 151 -5.64 -1.09 -17.26
N GLY A 152 -5.46 -2.39 -17.03
CA GLY A 152 -4.20 -2.96 -16.55
C GLY A 152 -3.90 -2.51 -15.13
N LEU A 153 -4.93 -2.45 -14.28
CA LEU A 153 -4.78 -2.01 -12.90
C LEU A 153 -4.08 -3.07 -12.04
N ARG A 154 -3.21 -2.62 -11.14
CA ARG A 154 -2.81 -3.42 -9.99
C ARG A 154 -3.92 -3.33 -8.93
N LEU A 155 -4.54 -4.45 -8.60
CA LEU A 155 -5.80 -4.47 -7.85
C LEU A 155 -5.66 -4.18 -6.35
N GLU A 156 -4.45 -4.33 -5.80
CA GLU A 156 -4.13 -3.98 -4.42
C GLU A 156 -2.67 -3.52 -4.37
N HIS A 157 -2.42 -2.46 -3.61
CA HIS A 157 -1.07 -1.95 -3.45
C HIS A 157 -0.96 -1.08 -2.22
N PHE A 158 -0.28 -1.61 -1.21
CA PHE A 158 0.00 -0.93 0.04
C PHE A 158 1.50 -0.81 0.27
N HIS A 159 1.93 0.39 0.66
CA HIS A 159 3.27 0.65 1.16
C HIS A 159 3.20 0.94 2.65
N CYS A 160 4.21 0.51 3.39
CA CYS A 160 4.24 0.55 4.84
C CYS A 160 5.46 1.28 5.41
N PHE A 161 5.35 1.72 6.66
CA PHE A 161 6.42 2.27 7.48
C PHE A 161 6.16 1.97 8.96
N ASN A 162 7.20 1.99 9.80
CA ASN A 162 7.03 1.87 11.25
C ASN A 162 6.81 3.24 11.88
N GLN A 163 6.23 3.24 13.08
CA GLN A 163 5.96 4.47 13.82
C GLN A 163 7.18 5.38 13.98
N ASP A 164 8.37 4.82 14.23
CA ASP A 164 9.61 5.59 14.39
C ASP A 164 10.18 6.13 13.06
N GLN A 165 9.58 5.78 11.93
CA GLN A 165 10.02 6.15 10.57
C GLN A 165 11.50 5.83 10.34
N THR A 166 11.95 4.66 10.77
CA THR A 166 13.30 4.15 10.49
C THR A 166 13.31 3.17 9.32
N ASN A 167 12.15 2.60 8.99
CA ASN A 167 11.96 1.58 7.97
C ASN A 167 10.69 1.88 7.15
N CYS A 168 10.73 1.66 5.84
CA CYS A 168 9.54 1.70 4.98
C CYS A 168 9.76 0.90 3.70
N GLY A 169 8.66 0.50 3.04
CA GLY A 169 8.72 -0.21 1.77
C GLY A 169 7.36 -0.73 1.32
N HIS A 170 7.36 -1.82 0.58
CA HIS A 170 6.14 -2.47 0.09
C HIS A 170 5.69 -3.59 1.03
N CYS A 171 4.44 -3.49 1.50
CA CYS A 171 3.86 -4.43 2.46
C CYS A 171 3.63 -5.81 1.83
N HIS A 172 3.94 -6.87 2.56
CA HIS A 172 3.55 -8.25 2.20
C HIS A 172 2.56 -8.80 3.23
N PHE A 173 2.95 -9.79 4.02
CA PHE A 173 2.11 -10.48 4.99
C PHE A 173 2.66 -10.30 6.40
N ASP A 174 1.79 -10.47 7.40
CA ASP A 174 2.25 -10.67 8.75
C ASP A 174 2.90 -12.04 8.95
N THR A 175 3.89 -12.08 9.84
CA THR A 175 4.68 -13.28 10.14
C THR A 175 4.41 -13.84 11.54
N HIS A 176 3.34 -13.39 12.20
CA HIS A 176 2.99 -13.79 13.58
C HIS A 176 1.61 -14.46 13.74
N GLY A 177 0.90 -14.71 12.64
CA GLY A 177 -0.26 -15.60 12.64
C GLY A 177 -1.43 -15.10 13.51
N PRO A 178 -2.02 -15.93 14.41
CA PRO A 178 -3.26 -15.59 15.12
C PRO A 178 -3.17 -14.38 16.06
N THR A 179 -1.99 -13.99 16.52
CA THR A 179 -1.81 -12.88 17.48
C THR A 179 -1.83 -11.50 16.82
N VAL A 180 -1.86 -11.45 15.49
CA VAL A 180 -1.88 -10.20 14.75
C VAL A 180 -3.24 -9.54 14.86
N SER A 181 -3.23 -8.21 15.04
CA SER A 181 -4.41 -7.36 14.99
C SER A 181 -4.19 -6.19 14.03
N TYR A 182 -5.27 -5.80 13.36
CA TYR A 182 -5.29 -4.71 12.40
C TYR A 182 -6.43 -3.76 12.69
N ARG A 183 -6.15 -2.47 12.51
CA ARG A 183 -7.16 -1.42 12.41
C ARG A 183 -7.04 -0.70 11.08
N GLY A 184 -8.07 -0.80 10.25
CA GLY A 184 -8.15 -0.14 8.94
C GLY A 184 -9.15 0.99 8.93
N TYR A 185 -8.82 2.10 8.27
CA TYR A 185 -9.74 3.20 7.97
C TYR A 185 -9.75 3.44 6.47
N PHE A 186 -10.91 3.24 5.85
CA PHE A 186 -11.05 3.31 4.39
C PHE A 186 -12.17 4.24 3.97
N SER A 187 -12.00 4.84 2.80
CA SER A 187 -13.04 5.57 2.08
C SER A 187 -13.22 4.96 0.68
N ILE A 188 -14.44 5.02 0.17
CA ILE A 188 -14.77 4.57 -1.18
C ILE A 188 -14.33 5.63 -2.19
N ALA A 189 -13.72 5.20 -3.28
CA ALA A 189 -13.36 6.08 -4.38
C ALA A 189 -14.57 6.34 -5.28
N GLU A 190 -14.89 7.61 -5.54
CA GLU A 190 -15.94 8.02 -6.48
C GLU A 190 -15.46 8.02 -7.92
N HIS A 191 -14.16 8.21 -8.12
CA HIS A 191 -13.53 8.32 -9.43
C HIS A 191 -12.25 7.49 -9.51
N LEU A 192 -11.99 6.96 -10.70
CA LEU A 192 -10.74 6.30 -11.07
C LEU A 192 -10.08 7.12 -12.19
N LEU A 193 -8.82 7.49 -11.99
CA LEU A 193 -8.02 8.18 -12.99
C LEU A 193 -6.84 7.29 -13.38
N ARG A 194 -6.75 6.92 -14.66
CA ARG A 194 -5.61 6.20 -15.24
C ARG A 194 -4.80 7.16 -16.09
N ILE A 195 -3.57 7.41 -15.69
CA ILE A 195 -2.59 8.24 -16.41
C ILE A 195 -1.50 7.32 -16.94
N ASP A 196 -1.05 7.57 -18.17
CA ASP A 196 0.11 6.90 -18.79
C ASP A 196 0.03 5.36 -18.69
N GLN A 197 -0.99 4.78 -19.34
CA GLN A 197 -1.14 3.34 -19.40
C GLN A 197 -0.03 2.76 -20.30
N PRO A 198 0.78 1.80 -19.81
CA PRO A 198 1.80 1.16 -20.65
C PRO A 198 1.17 0.56 -21.91
N SER A 199 1.86 0.74 -23.05
CA SER A 199 1.51 0.03 -24.27
C SER A 199 1.64 -1.48 -24.06
N LYS A 200 0.76 -2.24 -24.71
CA LYS A 200 0.89 -3.70 -24.78
C LYS A 200 2.10 -4.10 -25.62
#